data_AF-A0A3Q3XB18-F1
#
_entry.id   AF-A0A3Q3XB18-F1
#
_cell.length_a   1.000
_cell.length_b   1.000
_cell.length_c   1.000
_cell.angle_alpha   90.00
_cell.angle_beta   90.00
_cell.angle_gamma   90.00
#
_symmetry.space_group_name_H-M   'P 1'
#
loop_
_entity.id
_entity.type
_entity.pdbx_description
1 polymer ?
#
loop_
_entity_poly.entity_id
_entity_poly.type
_entity_poly.pdbx_seq_one_letter_code
_entity_poly.pdbx_strand_id
1 'polypeptide(L)'
;MSPLRMHCEKWKLHFFNVLVDTAISSIDERLQNLGEVKDKFGVLLNFPNIKKRRGYLAVGISSVKRINGNYLITTLEYVFSKSSPEERSSMVVVVLLADFDASWRLSTVREIKTEFASELNKGQLVVIHVPQDWYPALTGLKRNLNNPPETVTSHPKQNVDYSFLINYSAGLGQYYLQLEDDITCANNFLTHIKKCIEELEATNWAMLEFSVLGYIGKLYKSAHAPLLARFLFLFHQEMRCDWLMPLFRELLTQKETIIFKPSLFQHMGTFSSFEEGYNNLKDKYFQEDGINNPEADVYSDMSIYQDKSPSQAWEGGNGFFWAQSVRQGNYLTVVLKDPAVLTGIIVETGIGEKDRLQSGQVEIGHDVVTSHNEKTCKEFQSVGTFKNGMFEMHKMDKKYTSASSCLRIQLTAGQKSWLIIKNILVTTL
;
A
#
# COMPACT_ATOMS: atom_id res chain seq x y z
N MET A 1 -2.94 27.89 -19.45
CA MET A 1 -4.17 27.12 -19.76
C MET A 1 -5.27 28.09 -20.16
N SER A 2 -6.06 27.80 -21.19
CA SER A 2 -7.13 28.72 -21.62
C SER A 2 -8.27 28.76 -20.59
N PRO A 3 -8.95 29.92 -20.41
CA PRO A 3 -10.07 30.08 -19.47
C PRO A 3 -11.21 29.08 -19.71
N LEU A 4 -11.44 28.71 -20.97
CA LEU A 4 -12.42 27.71 -21.40
C LEU A 4 -12.09 26.29 -20.91
N ARG A 5 -10.80 25.89 -20.90
CA ARG A 5 -10.38 24.57 -20.42
C ARG A 5 -10.54 24.45 -18.90
N MET A 6 -10.28 25.54 -18.17
CA MET A 6 -10.50 25.62 -16.73
C MET A 6 -11.99 25.63 -16.37
N HIS A 7 -12.83 26.29 -17.19
CA HIS A 7 -14.29 26.25 -17.03
C HIS A 7 -14.86 24.85 -17.31
N CYS A 8 -14.38 24.15 -18.34
CA CYS A 8 -14.78 22.76 -18.61
C CYS A 8 -14.37 21.79 -17.50
N GLU A 9 -13.17 21.92 -16.93
CA GLU A 9 -12.74 21.12 -15.77
C GLU A 9 -13.61 21.38 -14.53
N LYS A 10 -13.89 22.65 -14.23
CA LYS A 10 -14.81 23.02 -13.14
C LYS A 10 -16.23 22.53 -13.38
N TRP A 11 -16.72 22.60 -14.62
CA TRP A 11 -18.05 22.07 -14.99
C TRP A 11 -18.10 20.54 -14.91
N LYS A 12 -17.04 19.83 -15.29
CA LYS A 12 -16.95 18.38 -15.11
C LYS A 12 -17.01 18.02 -13.63
N LEU A 13 -16.20 18.67 -12.79
CA LEU A 13 -16.24 18.47 -11.32
C LEU A 13 -17.61 18.83 -10.73
N HIS A 14 -18.22 19.92 -11.15
CA HIS A 14 -19.51 20.36 -10.61
C HIS A 14 -20.67 19.48 -11.09
N PHE A 15 -20.71 19.10 -12.36
CA PHE A 15 -21.67 18.15 -12.92
C PHE A 15 -21.50 16.77 -12.30
N PHE A 16 -20.25 16.31 -12.14
CA PHE A 16 -19.93 15.08 -11.43
C PHE A 16 -20.41 15.13 -9.98
N ASN A 17 -20.14 16.23 -9.26
CA ASN A 17 -20.62 16.41 -7.88
C ASN A 17 -22.15 16.44 -7.81
N VAL A 18 -22.87 17.10 -8.73
CA VAL A 18 -24.34 17.14 -8.74
C VAL A 18 -24.95 15.78 -9.11
N LEU A 19 -24.36 15.06 -10.06
CA LEU A 19 -24.81 13.72 -10.46
C LEU A 19 -24.52 12.69 -9.36
N VAL A 20 -23.36 12.83 -8.72
CA VAL A 20 -22.98 12.09 -7.51
C VAL A 20 -23.93 12.46 -6.38
N ASP A 21 -24.25 13.72 -6.10
CA ASP A 21 -25.16 14.15 -5.03
C ASP A 21 -26.61 13.65 -5.24
N THR A 22 -27.10 13.65 -6.49
CA THR A 22 -28.44 13.17 -6.84
C THR A 22 -28.51 11.63 -6.84
N ALA A 23 -27.45 10.96 -7.29
CA ALA A 23 -27.34 9.51 -7.17
C ALA A 23 -27.08 9.10 -5.71
N ILE A 24 -26.40 9.95 -4.94
CA ILE A 24 -26.19 9.86 -3.50
C ILE A 24 -27.51 9.97 -2.76
N SER A 25 -28.49 10.77 -3.17
CA SER A 25 -29.79 10.80 -2.48
C SER A 25 -30.60 9.50 -2.69
N SER A 26 -30.55 8.91 -3.89
CA SER A 26 -31.15 7.59 -4.17
C SER A 26 -30.37 6.44 -3.52
N ILE A 27 -29.05 6.56 -3.47
CA ILE A 27 -28.17 5.68 -2.72
C ILE A 27 -28.35 5.90 -1.23
N ASP A 28 -28.65 7.10 -0.73
CA ASP A 28 -28.97 7.37 0.67
C ASP A 28 -30.34 6.83 1.01
N GLU A 29 -31.29 6.70 0.11
CA GLU A 29 -32.47 5.86 0.37
C GLU A 29 -32.08 4.37 0.47
N ARG A 30 -31.19 3.89 -0.40
CA ARG A 30 -30.69 2.50 -0.35
C ARG A 30 -29.74 2.23 0.82
N LEU A 31 -28.98 3.24 1.29
CA LEU A 31 -27.95 3.20 2.34
C LEU A 31 -28.44 3.78 3.69
N GLN A 32 -29.48 4.60 3.76
CA GLN A 32 -30.21 4.94 5.00
C GLN A 32 -31.17 3.82 5.37
N ASN A 33 -31.68 3.06 4.39
CA ASN A 33 -32.16 1.69 4.64
C ASN A 33 -31.00 0.76 5.09
N LEU A 34 -29.73 1.13 4.87
CA LEU A 34 -28.58 0.54 5.58
C LEU A 34 -28.34 1.16 6.99
N GLY A 35 -29.24 2.00 7.51
CA GLY A 35 -29.31 2.36 8.93
C GLY A 35 -30.08 1.31 9.74
N GLU A 36 -31.01 0.58 9.11
CA GLU A 36 -31.77 -0.55 9.70
C GLU A 36 -30.98 -1.88 9.69
N VAL A 37 -29.66 -1.78 9.81
CA VAL A 37 -28.67 -2.83 9.44
C VAL A 37 -28.38 -3.86 10.51
N LYS A 38 -29.15 -3.85 11.59
CA LYS A 38 -29.00 -4.90 12.60
C LYS A 38 -29.69 -6.20 12.22
N ASP A 39 -30.71 -6.16 11.35
CA ASP A 39 -31.58 -7.33 11.13
C ASP A 39 -31.57 -7.88 9.69
N LYS A 40 -30.92 -7.21 8.72
CA LYS A 40 -31.00 -7.59 7.28
C LYS A 40 -29.71 -7.50 6.46
N PHE A 41 -28.54 -7.32 7.06
CA PHE A 41 -27.32 -7.88 6.46
C PHE A 41 -27.24 -9.34 6.87
N GLY A 42 -26.86 -10.22 5.94
CA GLY A 42 -26.43 -11.57 6.29
C GLY A 42 -25.10 -11.50 7.05
N VAL A 43 -25.12 -11.01 8.29
CA VAL A 43 -23.96 -11.11 9.16
C VAL A 43 -23.85 -12.59 9.55
N LEU A 44 -23.06 -13.34 8.79
CA LEU A 44 -22.89 -14.78 8.95
C LEU A 44 -22.30 -15.12 10.33
N LEU A 45 -21.54 -14.19 10.93
CA LEU A 45 -21.05 -14.24 12.30
C LEU A 45 -21.12 -12.84 12.95
N ASN A 46 -22.15 -12.57 13.76
CA ASN A 46 -22.28 -11.31 14.51
C ASN A 46 -22.08 -11.58 16.01
N PHE A 47 -20.90 -11.26 16.55
CA PHE A 47 -20.70 -11.31 17.99
C PHE A 47 -21.21 -10.01 18.63
N PRO A 48 -21.99 -10.08 19.73
CA PRO A 48 -22.69 -8.93 20.32
C PRO A 48 -21.79 -7.78 20.81
N ASN A 49 -20.46 -7.95 20.79
CA ASN A 49 -19.49 -7.00 21.31
C ASN A 49 -18.93 -5.98 20.29
N ILE A 50 -19.21 -6.13 18.99
CA ILE A 50 -18.64 -5.24 17.95
C ILE A 50 -19.10 -3.79 18.12
N LYS A 51 -20.35 -3.56 18.55
CA LYS A 51 -20.96 -2.22 18.66
C LYS A 51 -20.36 -1.34 19.77
N LYS A 52 -19.51 -1.88 20.64
CA LYS A 52 -18.84 -1.14 21.72
C LYS A 52 -17.39 -0.79 21.40
N ARG A 53 -16.85 -1.22 20.25
CA ARG A 53 -15.43 -1.05 19.93
C ARG A 53 -15.27 -0.23 18.66
N ARG A 54 -14.82 1.01 18.83
CA ARG A 54 -14.24 1.81 17.75
C ARG A 54 -12.73 1.63 17.83
N GLY A 55 -12.17 0.80 16.95
CA GLY A 55 -10.72 0.59 16.88
C GLY A 55 -10.00 1.82 16.30
N TYR A 56 -8.68 1.72 16.20
CA TYR A 56 -7.89 2.67 15.41
C TYR A 56 -8.02 2.37 13.93
N LEU A 57 -7.92 1.09 13.54
CA LEU A 57 -7.95 0.63 12.15
C LEU A 57 -9.08 -0.38 11.90
N ALA A 58 -9.88 -0.16 10.85
CA ALA A 58 -10.72 -1.18 10.25
C ALA A 58 -10.01 -1.74 9.00
N VAL A 59 -9.84 -3.05 8.93
CA VAL A 59 -9.19 -3.73 7.79
C VAL A 59 -10.26 -4.45 7.01
N GLY A 60 -10.45 -4.12 5.72
CA GLY A 60 -11.40 -4.80 4.85
C GLY A 60 -10.71 -5.78 3.92
N ILE A 61 -11.19 -7.03 3.90
CA ILE A 61 -10.79 -8.09 2.95
C ILE A 61 -12.05 -8.63 2.27
N SER A 62 -12.03 -8.77 0.94
CA SER A 62 -13.12 -9.42 0.19
C SER A 62 -12.59 -10.71 -0.45
N SER A 63 -13.36 -11.79 -0.38
CA SER A 63 -12.97 -13.09 -0.94
C SER A 63 -14.10 -13.70 -1.77
N VAL A 64 -13.71 -14.34 -2.87
CA VAL A 64 -14.57 -15.10 -3.78
C VAL A 64 -14.01 -16.50 -3.98
N LYS A 65 -14.84 -17.44 -4.41
CA LYS A 65 -14.40 -18.82 -4.66
C LYS A 65 -13.44 -18.84 -5.84
N ARG A 66 -12.23 -19.37 -5.64
CA ARG A 66 -11.27 -19.64 -6.73
C ARG A 66 -11.32 -21.11 -7.13
N ILE A 67 -10.91 -21.40 -8.36
CA ILE A 67 -10.85 -22.77 -8.89
C ILE A 67 -9.71 -23.55 -8.20
N ASN A 68 -8.57 -22.89 -7.95
CA ASN A 68 -7.33 -23.52 -7.46
C ASN A 68 -6.92 -23.04 -6.07
N GLY A 69 -7.70 -23.39 -5.04
CA GLY A 69 -7.37 -23.14 -3.63
C GLY A 69 -8.05 -21.92 -3.01
N ASN A 70 -7.86 -21.73 -1.70
CA ASN A 70 -8.42 -20.62 -0.92
C ASN A 70 -7.30 -19.95 -0.12
N TYR A 71 -6.94 -18.71 -0.47
CA TYR A 71 -5.87 -17.97 0.21
C TYR A 71 -6.33 -17.22 1.46
N LEU A 72 -7.65 -17.06 1.65
CA LEU A 72 -8.21 -16.22 2.71
C LEU A 72 -7.74 -16.64 4.10
N ILE A 73 -7.71 -17.93 4.40
CA ILE A 73 -7.28 -18.45 5.70
C ILE A 73 -5.83 -18.08 5.96
N THR A 74 -4.94 -18.35 5.00
CA THR A 74 -3.52 -18.00 5.09
C THR A 74 -3.31 -16.49 5.21
N THR A 75 -4.07 -15.67 4.48
CA THR A 75 -4.03 -14.21 4.61
C THR A 75 -4.42 -13.77 6.02
N LEU A 76 -5.49 -14.33 6.59
CA LEU A 76 -5.90 -14.03 7.97
C LEU A 76 -4.86 -14.50 8.99
N GLU A 77 -4.25 -15.67 8.78
CA GLU A 77 -3.13 -16.16 9.60
C GLU A 77 -1.98 -15.15 9.60
N TYR A 78 -1.56 -14.64 8.43
CA TYR A 78 -0.53 -13.59 8.35
C TYR A 78 -0.96 -12.33 9.08
N VAL A 79 -2.15 -11.79 8.77
CA VAL A 79 -2.65 -10.54 9.38
C VAL A 79 -2.65 -10.63 10.90
N PHE A 80 -3.10 -11.73 11.49
CA PHE A 80 -3.11 -11.88 12.94
C PHE A 80 -1.73 -12.24 13.49
N SER A 81 -1.05 -13.26 12.97
CA SER A 81 0.25 -13.73 13.50
C SER A 81 1.34 -12.65 13.46
N LYS A 82 1.33 -11.80 12.42
CA LYS A 82 2.27 -10.68 12.24
C LYS A 82 1.87 -9.42 13.02
N SER A 83 0.72 -9.44 13.71
CA SER A 83 0.27 -8.34 14.58
C SER A 83 0.52 -8.66 16.05
N SER A 84 1.11 -7.69 16.75
CA SER A 84 1.25 -7.71 18.22
C SER A 84 -0.11 -7.75 18.94
N PRO A 85 -0.18 -8.21 20.20
CA PRO A 85 -1.41 -8.18 20.98
C PRO A 85 -2.06 -6.78 21.05
N GLU A 86 -1.24 -5.74 21.15
CA GLU A 86 -1.64 -4.33 21.17
C GLU A 86 -2.29 -3.93 19.85
N GLU A 87 -1.68 -4.28 18.72
CA GLU A 87 -2.25 -4.01 17.39
C GLU A 87 -3.57 -4.73 17.17
N ARG A 88 -3.62 -6.04 17.48
CA ARG A 88 -4.87 -6.81 17.39
C ARG A 88 -5.96 -6.20 18.26
N SER A 89 -5.61 -5.59 19.39
CA SER A 89 -6.59 -4.91 20.25
C SER A 89 -7.05 -3.54 19.68
N SER A 90 -6.26 -2.97 18.78
CA SER A 90 -6.45 -1.67 18.17
C SER A 90 -7.03 -1.73 16.75
N MET A 91 -7.32 -2.94 16.23
CA MET A 91 -7.91 -3.12 14.90
C MET A 91 -9.08 -4.11 14.88
N VAL A 92 -9.91 -3.99 13.85
CA VAL A 92 -10.98 -4.93 13.52
C VAL A 92 -10.83 -5.32 12.06
N VAL A 93 -10.72 -6.63 11.79
CA VAL A 93 -10.69 -7.20 10.44
C VAL A 93 -12.12 -7.57 10.03
N VAL A 94 -12.57 -7.08 8.88
CA VAL A 94 -13.87 -7.37 8.28
C VAL A 94 -13.64 -8.15 6.99
N VAL A 95 -14.20 -9.35 6.93
CA VAL A 95 -14.14 -10.24 5.77
C VAL A 95 -15.50 -10.26 5.10
N LEU A 96 -15.57 -9.85 3.84
CA LEU A 96 -16.73 -10.06 2.98
C LEU A 96 -16.55 -11.36 2.20
N LEU A 97 -17.42 -12.34 2.46
CA LEU A 97 -17.56 -13.52 1.60
C LEU A 97 -18.51 -13.17 0.45
N ALA A 98 -17.90 -12.74 -0.65
CA ALA A 98 -18.58 -12.10 -1.78
C ALA A 98 -19.07 -13.10 -2.85
N ASP A 99 -18.72 -14.38 -2.75
CA ASP A 99 -19.20 -15.40 -3.70
C ASP A 99 -20.69 -15.71 -3.52
N PHE A 100 -21.40 -16.02 -4.61
CA PHE A 100 -22.82 -16.39 -4.57
C PHE A 100 -23.07 -17.88 -4.26
N ASP A 101 -22.04 -18.74 -4.30
CA ASP A 101 -22.11 -20.13 -3.86
C ASP A 101 -22.28 -20.25 -2.33
N ALA A 102 -23.50 -20.58 -1.90
CA ALA A 102 -23.83 -20.74 -0.48
C ALA A 102 -23.06 -21.89 0.19
N SER A 103 -22.76 -22.97 -0.54
CA SER A 103 -22.03 -24.12 0.01
C SER A 103 -20.60 -23.72 0.33
N TRP A 104 -19.95 -23.00 -0.59
CA TRP A 104 -18.60 -22.45 -0.38
C TRP A 104 -18.58 -21.48 0.80
N ARG A 105 -19.52 -20.51 0.86
CA ARG A 105 -19.60 -19.57 1.98
C ARG A 105 -19.73 -20.28 3.32
N LEU A 106 -20.60 -21.29 3.41
CA LEU A 106 -20.81 -22.05 4.65
C LEU A 106 -19.58 -22.87 5.04
N SER A 107 -18.85 -23.47 4.09
CA SER A 107 -17.59 -24.15 4.40
C SER A 107 -16.53 -23.18 4.92
N THR A 108 -16.36 -22.03 4.26
CA THR A 108 -15.37 -21.02 4.66
C THR A 108 -15.69 -20.43 6.03
N VAL A 109 -16.97 -20.20 6.35
CA VAL A 109 -17.38 -19.76 7.69
C VAL A 109 -17.03 -20.80 8.76
N ARG A 110 -17.21 -22.10 8.50
CA ARG A 110 -16.86 -23.16 9.46
C ARG A 110 -15.35 -23.21 9.70
N GLU A 111 -14.57 -23.07 8.64
CA GLU A 111 -13.10 -23.03 8.70
C GLU A 111 -12.63 -21.82 9.52
N ILE A 112 -13.11 -20.61 9.19
CA ILE A 112 -12.79 -19.38 9.95
C ILE A 112 -13.19 -19.51 11.43
N LYS A 113 -14.36 -20.11 11.72
CA LYS A 113 -14.83 -20.32 13.09
C LYS A 113 -13.92 -21.26 13.88
N THR A 114 -13.30 -22.23 13.19
CA THR A 114 -12.40 -23.21 13.81
C THR A 114 -11.04 -22.57 14.09
N GLU A 115 -10.44 -21.92 13.08
CA GLU A 115 -9.08 -21.39 13.16
C GLU A 115 -8.97 -20.07 13.94
N PHE A 116 -10.00 -19.21 13.89
CA PHE A 116 -9.96 -17.84 14.45
C PHE A 116 -10.98 -17.62 15.58
N ALA A 117 -11.30 -18.67 16.35
CA ALA A 117 -12.28 -18.61 17.43
C ALA A 117 -11.95 -17.51 18.47
N SER A 118 -10.67 -17.31 18.80
CA SER A 118 -10.21 -16.27 19.73
C SER A 118 -10.52 -14.87 19.20
N GLU A 119 -10.14 -14.59 17.95
CA GLU A 119 -10.28 -13.29 17.29
C GLU A 119 -11.77 -12.95 17.11
N LEU A 120 -12.59 -13.92 16.73
CA LEU A 120 -14.05 -13.79 16.66
C LEU A 120 -14.65 -13.44 18.04
N ASN A 121 -14.30 -14.19 19.09
CA ASN A 121 -14.81 -13.96 20.44
C ASN A 121 -14.38 -12.58 21.00
N LYS A 122 -13.17 -12.12 20.64
CA LYS A 122 -12.63 -10.79 21.02
C LYS A 122 -13.16 -9.66 20.15
N GLY A 123 -13.98 -9.95 19.13
CA GLY A 123 -14.50 -8.96 18.17
C GLY A 123 -13.40 -8.32 17.31
N GLN A 124 -12.32 -9.05 17.06
CA GLN A 124 -11.18 -8.65 16.21
C GLN A 124 -11.37 -9.10 14.77
N LEU A 125 -12.23 -10.09 14.53
CA LEU A 125 -12.63 -10.58 13.20
C LEU A 125 -14.15 -10.54 13.06
N VAL A 126 -14.63 -10.08 11.90
CA VAL A 126 -16.04 -10.04 11.53
C VAL A 126 -16.19 -10.64 10.14
N VAL A 127 -17.18 -11.52 9.96
CA VAL A 127 -17.46 -12.13 8.65
C VAL A 127 -18.86 -11.75 8.21
N ILE A 128 -18.95 -11.12 7.03
CA ILE A 128 -20.19 -10.61 6.43
C ILE A 128 -20.42 -11.22 5.05
N HIS A 129 -21.68 -11.17 4.61
CA HIS A 129 -22.10 -11.52 3.27
C HIS A 129 -23.22 -10.58 2.82
N VAL A 130 -23.28 -10.32 1.51
CA VAL A 130 -24.34 -9.54 0.87
C VAL A 130 -25.12 -10.45 -0.08
N PRO A 131 -26.45 -10.61 0.10
CA PRO A 131 -27.26 -11.42 -0.80
C PRO A 131 -27.21 -10.89 -2.24
N GLN A 132 -27.29 -11.79 -3.22
CA GLN A 132 -27.22 -11.45 -4.64
C GLN A 132 -28.28 -10.41 -5.06
N ASP A 133 -29.47 -10.44 -4.46
CA ASP A 133 -30.58 -9.51 -4.76
C ASP A 133 -30.26 -8.04 -4.44
N TRP A 134 -29.20 -7.79 -3.65
CA TRP A 134 -28.75 -6.44 -3.32
C TRP A 134 -27.72 -5.90 -4.32
N TYR A 135 -27.20 -6.74 -5.20
CA TYR A 135 -26.27 -6.31 -6.24
C TYR A 135 -27.04 -5.58 -7.35
N PRO A 136 -26.46 -4.50 -7.93
CA PRO A 136 -26.97 -3.95 -9.18
C PRO A 136 -26.81 -4.98 -10.30
N ALA A 137 -27.44 -4.73 -11.45
CA ALA A 137 -27.28 -5.60 -12.61
C ALA A 137 -25.79 -5.74 -12.98
N LEU A 138 -25.26 -6.97 -12.89
CA LEU A 138 -23.88 -7.31 -13.23
C LEU A 138 -23.73 -7.83 -14.68
N THR A 139 -24.85 -7.98 -15.39
CA THR A 139 -24.93 -8.47 -16.77
C THR A 139 -25.59 -7.43 -17.67
N GLY A 140 -25.37 -7.51 -18.99
CA GLY A 140 -25.95 -6.56 -19.95
C GLY A 140 -25.34 -5.14 -19.88
N LEU A 141 -24.13 -5.03 -19.35
CA LEU A 141 -23.43 -3.76 -19.14
C LEU A 141 -22.98 -3.14 -20.47
N LYS A 142 -22.90 -1.79 -20.51
CA LYS A 142 -22.36 -1.05 -21.66
C LYS A 142 -20.98 -1.62 -22.01
N ARG A 143 -20.79 -2.02 -23.27
CA ARG A 143 -19.46 -2.40 -23.77
C ARG A 143 -18.54 -1.20 -23.68
N ASN A 144 -17.54 -1.28 -22.80
CA ASN A 144 -16.36 -0.45 -22.94
C ASN A 144 -15.63 -0.88 -24.22
N LEU A 145 -15.34 0.07 -25.11
CA LEU A 145 -14.77 -0.15 -26.46
C LEU A 145 -13.44 -0.93 -26.48
N ASN A 146 -12.84 -1.24 -25.32
CA ASN A 146 -11.48 -1.75 -25.20
C ASN A 146 -11.34 -3.12 -24.48
N ASN A 147 -12.42 -3.81 -24.07
CA ASN A 147 -12.31 -5.07 -23.32
C ASN A 147 -12.77 -6.32 -24.13
N PRO A 148 -12.03 -7.45 -24.04
CA PRO A 148 -12.43 -8.73 -24.64
C PRO A 148 -13.67 -9.35 -23.95
N PRO A 149 -14.35 -10.34 -24.59
CA PRO A 149 -15.71 -10.77 -24.24
C PRO A 149 -15.89 -11.41 -22.85
N GLU A 150 -14.87 -12.07 -22.31
CA GLU A 150 -14.97 -12.90 -21.10
C GLU A 150 -14.65 -12.13 -19.80
N THR A 151 -14.07 -10.94 -19.88
CA THR A 151 -13.66 -10.13 -18.71
C THR A 151 -14.70 -9.09 -18.29
N VAL A 152 -15.92 -9.13 -18.86
CA VAL A 152 -16.92 -8.06 -18.77
C VAL A 152 -17.74 -8.09 -17.46
N THR A 153 -17.79 -9.21 -16.74
CA THR A 153 -18.66 -9.37 -15.55
C THR A 153 -17.95 -9.32 -14.19
N SER A 154 -16.64 -9.58 -14.14
CA SER A 154 -15.88 -9.65 -12.88
C SER A 154 -15.55 -8.27 -12.29
N HIS A 155 -15.11 -7.33 -13.12
CA HIS A 155 -14.73 -5.98 -12.70
C HIS A 155 -15.86 -5.19 -12.03
N PRO A 156 -17.09 -5.20 -12.57
CA PRO A 156 -18.21 -4.49 -11.97
C PRO A 156 -18.64 -5.11 -10.64
N LYS A 157 -18.51 -6.43 -10.49
CA LYS A 157 -18.79 -7.11 -9.23
C LYS A 157 -17.79 -6.71 -8.14
N GLN A 158 -16.49 -6.70 -8.44
CA GLN A 158 -15.45 -6.35 -7.46
C GLN A 158 -15.63 -4.92 -6.91
N ASN A 159 -15.96 -3.96 -7.77
CA ASN A 159 -16.30 -2.58 -7.36
C ASN A 159 -17.45 -2.56 -6.34
N VAL A 160 -18.50 -3.34 -6.60
CA VAL A 160 -19.67 -3.44 -5.72
C VAL A 160 -19.32 -4.17 -4.41
N ASP A 161 -18.54 -5.24 -4.47
CA ASP A 161 -18.05 -5.98 -3.29
C ASP A 161 -17.28 -5.03 -2.36
N TYR A 162 -16.32 -4.29 -2.89
CA TYR A 162 -15.56 -3.30 -2.10
C TYR A 162 -16.44 -2.17 -1.59
N SER A 163 -17.40 -1.68 -2.38
CA SER A 163 -18.36 -0.70 -1.88
C SER A 163 -19.07 -1.18 -0.61
N PHE A 164 -19.64 -2.39 -0.62
CA PHE A 164 -20.34 -2.92 0.55
C PHE A 164 -19.40 -3.09 1.76
N LEU A 165 -18.22 -3.65 1.52
CA LEU A 165 -17.20 -3.87 2.55
C LEU A 165 -16.72 -2.57 3.20
N ILE A 166 -16.37 -1.56 2.39
CA ILE A 166 -15.92 -0.24 2.83
C ILE A 166 -17.02 0.44 3.64
N ASN A 167 -18.26 0.42 3.14
CA ASN A 167 -19.39 1.08 3.81
C ASN A 167 -19.68 0.43 5.17
N TYR A 168 -19.67 -0.90 5.27
CA TYR A 168 -19.84 -1.60 6.55
C TYR A 168 -18.71 -1.27 7.54
N SER A 169 -17.48 -1.14 7.04
CA SER A 169 -16.29 -0.94 7.86
C SER A 169 -16.09 0.50 8.35
N ALA A 170 -16.76 1.48 7.72
CA ALA A 170 -16.58 2.91 7.99
C ALA A 170 -16.77 3.30 9.47
N GLY A 171 -17.63 2.59 10.21
CA GLY A 171 -17.90 2.86 11.63
C GLY A 171 -16.95 2.16 12.62
N LEU A 172 -16.09 1.25 12.16
CA LEU A 172 -15.36 0.32 13.03
C LEU A 172 -13.95 0.80 13.43
N GLY A 173 -13.44 1.84 12.75
CA GLY A 173 -12.10 2.39 12.97
C GLY A 173 -12.04 3.90 12.73
N GLN A 174 -10.93 4.53 13.13
CA GLN A 174 -10.60 5.91 12.72
C GLN A 174 -10.12 5.95 11.26
N TYR A 175 -9.44 4.89 10.85
CA TYR A 175 -8.95 4.67 9.50
C TYR A 175 -9.48 3.35 8.93
N TYR A 176 -9.57 3.28 7.60
CA TYR A 176 -9.94 2.08 6.86
C TYR A 176 -8.79 1.67 5.94
N LEU A 177 -8.38 0.40 6.01
CA LEU A 177 -7.37 -0.21 5.15
C LEU A 177 -8.01 -1.26 4.24
N GLN A 178 -7.88 -1.09 2.93
CA GLN A 178 -8.27 -2.10 1.95
C GLN A 178 -7.13 -3.10 1.74
N LEU A 179 -7.45 -4.39 1.86
CA LEU A 179 -6.58 -5.51 1.52
C LEU A 179 -7.29 -6.50 0.57
N GLU A 180 -6.52 -7.41 -0.01
CA GLU A 180 -6.99 -8.56 -0.80
C GLU A 180 -6.88 -9.85 0.03
N ASP A 181 -7.47 -10.94 -0.46
CA ASP A 181 -7.55 -12.22 0.26
C ASP A 181 -6.35 -13.15 0.01
N ASP A 182 -5.32 -12.69 -0.71
CA ASP A 182 -4.12 -13.44 -1.07
C ASP A 182 -2.82 -12.65 -0.84
N ILE A 183 -2.68 -12.11 0.37
CA ILE A 183 -1.54 -11.28 0.76
C ILE A 183 -0.78 -11.87 1.96
N THR A 184 0.49 -11.53 2.04
CA THR A 184 1.27 -11.53 3.27
C THR A 184 1.49 -10.09 3.73
N CYS A 185 1.82 -9.92 5.01
CA CYS A 185 2.07 -8.60 5.60
C CYS A 185 3.35 -8.56 6.43
N ALA A 186 3.93 -7.37 6.55
CA ALA A 186 5.07 -7.11 7.40
C ALA A 186 4.73 -7.26 8.89
N ASN A 187 5.74 -7.60 9.70
CA ASN A 187 5.63 -7.61 11.15
C ASN A 187 5.20 -6.23 11.66
N ASN A 188 4.24 -6.20 12.58
CA ASN A 188 3.71 -5.00 13.22
C ASN A 188 3.27 -3.91 12.22
N PHE A 189 2.60 -4.29 11.13
CA PHE A 189 2.23 -3.35 10.06
C PHE A 189 1.37 -2.18 10.55
N LEU A 190 0.52 -2.38 11.57
CA LEU A 190 -0.34 -1.31 12.08
C LEU A 190 0.48 -0.25 12.84
N THR A 191 1.54 -0.64 13.52
CA THR A 191 2.48 0.25 14.18
C THR A 191 3.21 1.10 13.16
N HIS A 192 3.66 0.51 12.06
CA HIS A 192 4.24 1.24 10.93
C HIS A 192 3.24 2.22 10.29
N ILE A 193 1.99 1.81 10.11
CA ILE A 193 0.92 2.69 9.62
C ILE A 193 0.71 3.87 10.57
N LYS A 194 0.65 3.65 11.88
CA LYS A 194 0.50 4.71 12.88
C LYS A 194 1.62 5.74 12.79
N LYS A 195 2.87 5.28 12.75
CA LYS A 195 4.05 6.15 12.60
C LYS A 195 3.97 6.99 11.32
N CYS A 196 3.60 6.38 10.20
CA CYS A 196 3.42 7.10 8.92
C CYS A 196 2.32 8.17 9.00
N ILE A 197 1.20 7.88 9.68
CA ILE A 197 0.13 8.87 9.88
C ILE A 197 0.61 10.03 10.77
N GLU A 198 1.36 9.74 11.83
CA GLU A 198 1.96 10.74 12.72
C GLU A 198 2.94 11.66 11.97
N GLU A 199 3.80 11.10 11.11
CA GLU A 199 4.70 11.87 10.24
C GLU A 199 3.96 12.81 9.28
N LEU A 200 2.69 12.51 8.97
CA LEU A 200 1.84 13.26 8.05
C LEU A 200 0.77 14.11 8.76
N GLU A 201 0.83 14.29 10.08
CA GLU A 201 -0.22 14.99 10.85
C GLU A 201 -0.51 16.40 10.33
N ALA A 202 0.53 17.11 9.87
CA ALA A 202 0.40 18.46 9.30
C ALA A 202 -0.06 18.50 7.83
N THR A 203 -0.17 17.35 7.16
CA THR A 203 -0.49 17.24 5.73
C THR A 203 -1.90 16.72 5.52
N ASN A 204 -2.70 17.41 4.70
CA ASN A 204 -3.99 16.88 4.30
C ASN A 204 -3.82 15.84 3.19
N TRP A 205 -4.19 14.59 3.48
CA TRP A 205 -4.19 13.48 2.53
C TRP A 205 -5.57 12.81 2.49
N ALA A 206 -5.90 12.27 1.31
CA ALA A 206 -7.09 11.51 0.99
C ALA A 206 -6.84 10.00 1.02
N MET A 207 -5.66 9.56 0.57
CA MET A 207 -5.27 8.15 0.49
C MET A 207 -3.76 7.98 0.68
N LEU A 208 -3.37 7.01 1.51
CA LEU A 208 -1.99 6.54 1.65
C LEU A 208 -1.87 5.13 1.08
N GLU A 209 -0.71 4.81 0.51
CA GLU A 209 -0.46 3.51 -0.12
C GLU A 209 0.71 2.80 0.59
N PHE A 210 0.47 1.55 1.01
CA PHE A 210 1.47 0.68 1.66
C PHE A 210 1.85 -0.54 0.81
N SER A 211 1.46 -0.52 -0.47
CA SER A 211 1.96 -1.38 -1.53
C SER A 211 1.83 -0.66 -2.88
N VAL A 212 2.78 -0.93 -3.79
CA VAL A 212 2.71 -0.48 -5.18
C VAL A 212 1.74 -1.31 -6.02
N LEU A 213 1.21 -2.41 -5.47
CA LEU A 213 0.37 -3.36 -6.20
C LEU A 213 -1.13 -3.06 -6.00
N GLY A 214 -1.83 -2.78 -7.11
CA GLY A 214 -3.30 -2.81 -7.20
C GLY A 214 -4.01 -2.12 -6.04
N TYR A 215 -4.92 -2.84 -5.36
CA TYR A 215 -5.71 -2.38 -4.20
C TYR A 215 -5.09 -2.69 -2.85
N ILE A 216 -3.94 -3.34 -2.84
CA ILE A 216 -3.36 -3.82 -1.62
C ILE A 216 -2.83 -2.61 -0.83
N GLY A 217 -3.18 -2.55 0.44
CA GLY A 217 -2.60 -1.59 1.38
C GLY A 217 -3.04 -0.15 1.13
N LYS A 218 -4.26 0.07 0.63
CA LYS A 218 -4.79 1.44 0.46
C LYS A 218 -5.49 1.89 1.72
N LEU A 219 -5.00 2.96 2.34
CA LEU A 219 -5.50 3.50 3.59
C LEU A 219 -6.27 4.79 3.37
N TYR A 220 -7.41 4.90 4.04
CA TYR A 220 -8.30 6.06 4.02
C TYR A 220 -8.64 6.49 5.44
N LYS A 221 -8.97 7.77 5.62
CA LYS A 221 -9.70 8.23 6.81
C LYS A 221 -11.10 7.62 6.76
N SER A 222 -11.57 7.00 7.84
CA SER A 222 -12.90 6.38 7.86
C SER A 222 -14.03 7.37 7.59
N ALA A 223 -13.82 8.66 7.88
CA ALA A 223 -14.77 9.72 7.53
C ALA A 223 -15.04 9.81 6.01
N HIS A 224 -14.10 9.40 5.18
CA HIS A 224 -14.22 9.41 3.71
C HIS A 224 -14.69 8.07 3.16
N ALA A 225 -14.69 7.00 3.96
CA ALA A 225 -15.04 5.65 3.53
C ALA A 225 -16.47 5.54 2.95
N PRO A 226 -17.52 6.16 3.53
CA PRO A 226 -18.85 6.14 2.91
C PRO A 226 -18.86 6.79 1.52
N LEU A 227 -18.16 7.91 1.33
CA LEU A 227 -18.06 8.56 0.03
C LEU A 227 -17.33 7.68 -0.99
N LEU A 228 -16.24 7.03 -0.57
CA LEU A 228 -15.50 6.08 -1.41
C LEU A 228 -16.38 4.90 -1.83
N ALA A 229 -17.12 4.30 -0.90
CA ALA A 229 -18.04 3.20 -1.19
C ALA A 229 -19.07 3.61 -2.26
N ARG A 230 -19.70 4.77 -2.09
CA ARG A 230 -20.65 5.32 -3.07
C ARG A 230 -20.01 5.55 -4.42
N PHE A 231 -18.80 6.08 -4.45
CA PHE A 231 -18.04 6.29 -5.68
C PHE A 231 -17.80 4.97 -6.43
N LEU A 232 -17.30 3.93 -5.75
CA LEU A 232 -17.09 2.62 -6.36
C LEU A 232 -18.39 1.98 -6.84
N PHE A 233 -19.47 2.12 -6.06
CA PHE A 233 -20.80 1.64 -6.45
C PHE A 233 -21.33 2.35 -7.71
N LEU A 234 -21.21 3.67 -7.78
CA LEU A 234 -21.71 4.46 -8.91
C LEU A 234 -20.96 4.15 -10.19
N PHE A 235 -19.63 4.02 -10.12
CA PHE A 235 -18.79 3.80 -11.29
C PHE A 235 -18.47 2.34 -11.55
N HIS A 236 -19.21 1.40 -10.93
CA HIS A 236 -18.89 -0.03 -11.02
C HIS A 236 -18.86 -0.55 -12.47
N GLN A 237 -19.69 0.00 -13.36
CA GLN A 237 -19.78 -0.41 -14.76
C GLN A 237 -18.75 0.30 -15.67
N GLU A 238 -18.20 1.42 -15.20
CA GLU A 238 -17.43 2.33 -16.06
C GLU A 238 -15.95 1.96 -16.07
N MET A 239 -15.36 1.71 -14.90
CA MET A 239 -13.92 1.46 -14.77
C MET A 239 -13.63 0.43 -13.67
N ARG A 240 -12.50 -0.27 -13.79
CA ARG A 240 -11.96 -1.10 -12.71
C ARG A 240 -11.67 -0.25 -11.48
N CYS A 241 -11.79 -0.80 -10.28
CA CYS A 241 -11.48 -0.03 -9.08
C CYS A 241 -10.05 0.60 -9.11
N ASP A 242 -9.07 -0.01 -9.81
CA ASP A 242 -7.63 0.31 -9.77
C ASP A 242 -7.42 1.69 -10.39
N TRP A 243 -8.33 2.03 -11.29
CA TRP A 243 -8.37 3.32 -11.97
C TRP A 243 -9.31 4.29 -11.25
N LEU A 244 -10.37 3.79 -10.62
CA LEU A 244 -11.27 4.62 -9.80
C LEU A 244 -10.56 5.19 -8.57
N MET A 245 -9.66 4.46 -7.94
CA MET A 245 -8.98 4.90 -6.72
C MET A 245 -8.11 6.15 -6.93
N PRO A 246 -7.19 6.20 -7.91
CA PRO A 246 -6.47 7.43 -8.25
C PRO A 246 -7.41 8.60 -8.56
N LEU A 247 -8.52 8.37 -9.28
CA LEU A 247 -9.50 9.39 -9.57
C LEU A 247 -10.18 9.91 -8.29
N PHE A 248 -10.57 9.03 -7.38
CA PHE A 248 -11.13 9.42 -6.09
C PHE A 248 -10.16 10.28 -5.27
N ARG A 249 -8.89 9.89 -5.24
CA ARG A 249 -7.81 10.65 -4.58
C ARG A 249 -7.64 12.04 -5.19
N GLU A 250 -7.63 12.14 -6.52
CA GLU A 250 -7.54 13.41 -7.25
C GLU A 250 -8.76 14.32 -7.00
N LEU A 251 -9.97 13.76 -6.95
CA LEU A 251 -11.20 14.49 -6.61
C LEU A 251 -11.14 15.08 -5.20
N LEU A 252 -10.50 14.38 -4.27
CA LEU A 252 -10.20 14.89 -2.92
C LEU A 252 -8.94 15.76 -2.86
N THR A 253 -8.53 16.32 -4.01
CA THR A 253 -7.45 17.31 -4.17
C THR A 253 -6.02 16.79 -3.91
N GLN A 254 -5.85 15.47 -3.74
CA GLN A 254 -4.51 14.85 -3.64
C GLN A 254 -4.08 14.35 -5.02
N LYS A 255 -3.25 15.13 -5.72
CA LYS A 255 -2.71 14.74 -7.04
C LYS A 255 -1.61 13.70 -6.93
N GLU A 256 -0.69 13.92 -6.00
CA GLU A 256 0.48 13.05 -5.84
C GLU A 256 0.11 11.77 -5.08
N THR A 257 0.67 10.66 -5.54
CA THR A 257 0.61 9.40 -4.80
C THR A 257 1.54 9.50 -3.59
N ILE A 258 0.99 9.29 -2.39
CA ILE A 258 1.77 9.17 -1.16
C ILE A 258 1.91 7.68 -0.86
N ILE A 259 3.03 7.11 -1.30
CA ILE A 259 3.36 5.71 -1.09
C ILE A 259 4.48 5.59 -0.06
N PHE A 260 4.26 4.77 0.94
CA PHE A 260 5.23 4.50 1.98
C PHE A 260 6.12 3.33 1.57
N LYS A 261 7.43 3.48 1.80
CA LYS A 261 8.43 2.46 1.50
C LYS A 261 9.26 2.18 2.77
N PRO A 262 9.56 0.91 3.09
CA PRO A 262 9.19 -0.31 2.38
C PRO A 262 7.68 -0.59 2.42
N SER A 263 7.20 -1.34 1.42
CA SER A 263 5.80 -1.77 1.36
C SER A 263 5.52 -2.74 2.51
N LEU A 264 4.33 -2.64 3.09
CA LEU A 264 3.92 -3.46 4.23
C LEU A 264 3.15 -4.71 3.81
N PHE A 265 2.78 -4.83 2.54
CA PHE A 265 1.96 -5.92 2.03
C PHE A 265 2.48 -6.47 0.71
N GLN A 266 2.34 -7.78 0.53
CA GLN A 266 2.82 -8.49 -0.65
C GLN A 266 1.81 -9.52 -1.11
N HIS A 267 1.44 -9.45 -2.39
CA HIS A 267 0.64 -10.48 -3.04
C HIS A 267 1.37 -11.85 -3.04
N MET A 268 0.70 -12.89 -2.56
CA MET A 268 1.16 -14.28 -2.56
C MET A 268 0.37 -15.20 -3.48
N GLY A 269 -0.79 -14.74 -3.99
CA GLY A 269 -1.58 -15.50 -4.95
C GLY A 269 -0.77 -15.81 -6.21
N THR A 270 -0.72 -17.09 -6.59
CA THR A 270 -0.12 -17.54 -7.86
C THR A 270 -1.15 -17.61 -8.98
N PHE A 271 -2.44 -17.57 -8.64
CA PHE A 271 -3.57 -17.67 -9.57
C PHE A 271 -4.55 -16.52 -9.35
N SER A 272 -4.94 -15.84 -10.44
CA SER A 272 -5.94 -14.77 -10.40
C SER A 272 -7.32 -15.29 -9.98
N SER A 273 -8.07 -14.50 -9.20
CA SER A 273 -9.45 -14.81 -8.81
C SER A 273 -10.43 -14.82 -9.99
N PHE A 274 -10.07 -14.20 -11.11
CA PHE A 274 -10.98 -13.91 -12.22
C PHE A 274 -10.49 -14.38 -13.59
N GLU A 275 -9.23 -14.85 -13.72
CA GLU A 275 -8.66 -15.34 -14.97
C GLU A 275 -7.80 -16.60 -14.73
N GLU A 276 -7.80 -17.53 -15.69
CA GLU A 276 -6.81 -18.62 -15.74
C GLU A 276 -5.44 -18.07 -16.13
N GLY A 277 -4.61 -17.74 -15.15
CA GLY A 277 -3.28 -17.21 -15.41
C GLY A 277 -2.38 -17.21 -14.18
N TYR A 278 -1.11 -17.56 -14.39
CA TYR A 278 -0.06 -17.43 -13.38
C TYR A 278 0.20 -15.95 -13.11
N ASN A 279 -0.10 -15.49 -11.89
CA ASN A 279 0.20 -14.14 -11.44
C ASN A 279 1.40 -14.17 -10.48
N ASN A 280 2.52 -13.56 -10.88
CA ASN A 280 3.76 -13.48 -10.08
C ASN A 280 4.10 -12.04 -9.70
N LEU A 281 3.09 -11.15 -9.59
CA LEU A 281 3.31 -9.77 -9.19
C LEU A 281 3.93 -9.72 -7.78
N LYS A 282 5.16 -9.23 -7.71
CA LYS A 282 5.89 -8.97 -6.47
C LYS A 282 6.08 -7.47 -6.27
N ASP A 283 5.85 -7.02 -5.05
CA ASP A 283 6.13 -5.68 -4.60
C ASP A 283 7.62 -5.62 -4.24
N LYS A 284 8.41 -4.99 -5.10
CA LYS A 284 9.86 -4.92 -4.93
C LYS A 284 10.32 -4.16 -3.68
N TYR A 285 9.42 -3.40 -3.05
CA TYR A 285 9.72 -2.68 -1.82
C TYR A 285 9.21 -3.42 -0.58
N PHE A 286 8.58 -4.59 -0.71
CA PHE A 286 8.09 -5.34 0.44
C PHE A 286 9.24 -5.87 1.30
N GLN A 287 9.15 -5.65 2.61
CA GLN A 287 10.05 -6.22 3.61
C GLN A 287 9.22 -6.85 4.74
N GLU A 288 9.34 -8.16 4.92
CA GLU A 288 8.54 -8.92 5.89
C GLU A 288 8.86 -8.50 7.35
N ASP A 289 10.10 -8.13 7.63
CA ASP A 289 10.52 -7.70 8.96
C ASP A 289 10.29 -6.20 9.24
N GLY A 290 9.61 -5.48 8.32
CA GLY A 290 9.34 -4.05 8.44
C GLY A 290 10.54 -3.17 8.06
N ILE A 291 10.45 -1.86 8.33
CA ILE A 291 11.56 -0.92 8.12
C ILE A 291 12.70 -1.37 9.02
N ASN A 292 13.75 -1.99 8.48
CA ASN A 292 15.00 -2.13 9.23
C ASN A 292 16.16 -2.28 8.25
N ASN A 293 16.56 -1.16 7.66
CA ASN A 293 17.98 -1.03 7.38
C ASN A 293 18.75 -1.25 8.69
N PRO A 294 19.88 -1.97 8.69
CA PRO A 294 20.72 -2.09 9.88
C PRO A 294 21.11 -0.71 10.42
N GLU A 295 21.31 -0.62 11.73
CA GLU A 295 21.76 0.64 12.34
C GLU A 295 23.06 1.11 11.66
N ALA A 296 23.07 2.38 11.25
CA ALA A 296 24.19 2.94 10.51
C ALA A 296 24.33 4.45 10.75
N ASP A 297 25.55 4.93 10.59
CA ASP A 297 25.85 6.36 10.49
C ASP A 297 25.90 6.75 9.00
N VAL A 298 25.27 7.86 8.61
CA VAL A 298 25.21 8.30 7.20
C VAL A 298 25.90 9.64 7.02
N TYR A 299 26.88 9.67 6.12
CA TYR A 299 27.72 10.83 5.82
C TYR A 299 27.59 11.23 4.35
N SER A 300 27.77 12.51 4.05
CA SER A 300 27.85 12.99 2.68
C SER A 300 28.71 14.24 2.60
N ASP A 301 29.50 14.36 1.53
CA ASP A 301 30.28 15.56 1.22
C ASP A 301 29.47 16.62 0.45
N MET A 302 28.22 16.32 0.13
CA MET A 302 27.31 17.22 -0.58
C MET A 302 26.68 18.24 0.37
N SER A 303 26.40 19.44 -0.15
CA SER A 303 25.77 20.50 0.65
C SER A 303 24.30 20.17 0.95
N ILE A 304 24.00 19.98 2.23
CA ILE A 304 22.65 19.73 2.75
C ILE A 304 21.77 20.95 2.48
N TYR A 305 20.57 20.72 1.95
CA TYR A 305 19.56 21.75 1.81
C TYR A 305 18.43 21.58 2.84
N GLN A 306 18.07 22.70 3.50
CA GLN A 306 17.08 22.73 4.58
C GLN A 306 17.43 21.75 5.72
N ASP A 307 16.44 21.02 6.22
CA ASP A 307 16.52 20.02 7.29
C ASP A 307 16.63 18.58 6.74
N LYS A 308 16.98 18.43 5.45
CA LYS A 308 16.99 17.16 4.72
C LYS A 308 18.36 16.48 4.80
N SER A 309 18.68 15.90 5.96
CA SER A 309 19.97 15.26 6.25
C SER A 309 20.18 13.96 5.46
N PRO A 310 21.43 13.48 5.30
CA PRO A 310 21.73 12.19 4.68
C PRO A 310 21.05 11.00 5.39
N SER A 311 20.91 11.06 6.73
CA SER A 311 20.33 9.97 7.51
C SER A 311 18.86 9.70 7.19
N GLN A 312 18.11 10.74 6.80
CA GLN A 312 16.71 10.61 6.38
C GLN A 312 16.53 9.71 5.16
N ALA A 313 17.53 9.60 4.27
CA ALA A 313 17.47 8.68 3.14
C ALA A 313 17.67 7.20 3.54
N TRP A 314 18.25 6.94 4.72
CA TRP A 314 18.53 5.60 5.25
C TRP A 314 17.47 5.13 6.26
N GLU A 315 16.92 6.05 7.06
CA GLU A 315 15.91 5.73 8.08
C GLU A 315 14.56 5.31 7.46
N GLY A 316 14.35 5.60 6.17
CA GLY A 316 13.14 5.26 5.42
C GLY A 316 11.96 6.19 5.69
N GLY A 317 10.78 5.81 5.18
CA GLY A 317 9.54 6.57 5.32
C GLY A 317 9.38 7.72 4.31
N ASN A 318 8.87 8.87 4.77
CA ASN A 318 8.69 10.06 3.91
C ASN A 318 9.89 11.02 3.91
N GLY A 319 10.92 10.76 4.70
CA GLY A 319 12.18 11.51 4.72
C GLY A 319 12.98 11.31 3.44
N PHE A 320 13.83 12.27 3.08
CA PHE A 320 14.77 12.16 1.97
C PHE A 320 15.97 13.07 2.20
N PHE A 321 17.11 12.73 1.60
CA PHE A 321 18.26 13.60 1.56
C PHE A 321 18.15 14.56 0.37
N TRP A 322 18.34 15.87 0.60
CA TRP A 322 18.30 16.87 -0.46
C TRP A 322 19.60 17.65 -0.53
N ALA A 323 20.30 17.52 -1.65
CA ALA A 323 21.64 18.04 -1.86
C ALA A 323 21.70 19.09 -2.97
N GLN A 324 22.54 20.10 -2.74
CA GLN A 324 22.92 21.12 -3.72
C GLN A 324 24.36 20.96 -4.19
N SER A 325 24.71 21.67 -5.27
CA SER A 325 26.10 21.80 -5.76
C SER A 325 26.76 20.46 -6.13
N VAL A 326 25.99 19.61 -6.79
CA VAL A 326 26.31 18.22 -7.11
C VAL A 326 27.40 18.12 -8.19
N ARG A 327 28.57 17.57 -7.85
CA ARG A 327 29.74 17.44 -8.73
C ARG A 327 30.17 15.99 -8.88
N GLN A 328 30.94 15.73 -9.94
CA GLN A 328 31.60 14.44 -10.10
C GLN A 328 32.50 14.15 -8.91
N GLY A 329 32.42 12.93 -8.38
CA GLY A 329 33.19 12.49 -7.21
C GLY A 329 32.48 12.67 -5.87
N ASN A 330 31.41 13.46 -5.82
CA ASN A 330 30.60 13.56 -4.59
C ASN A 330 30.01 12.21 -4.20
N TYR A 331 29.74 12.05 -2.91
CA TYR A 331 29.26 10.79 -2.36
C TYR A 331 28.28 10.96 -1.19
N LEU A 332 27.51 9.90 -0.98
CA LEU A 332 26.86 9.59 0.29
C LEU A 332 27.36 8.22 0.72
N THR A 333 27.87 8.12 1.95
CA THR A 333 28.41 6.89 2.53
C THR A 333 27.61 6.52 3.76
N VAL A 334 27.06 5.32 3.76
CA VAL A 334 26.45 4.67 4.91
C VAL A 334 27.49 3.75 5.53
N VAL A 335 27.68 3.85 6.85
CA VAL A 335 28.59 3.01 7.62
C VAL A 335 27.76 2.22 8.63
N LEU A 336 27.64 0.91 8.42
CA LEU A 336 26.89 0.03 9.30
C LEU A 336 27.59 -0.05 10.67
N LYS A 337 26.82 -0.03 11.76
CA LYS A 337 27.37 -0.26 13.10
C LYS A 337 27.91 -1.69 13.23
N ASP A 338 27.15 -2.65 12.71
CA ASP A 338 27.53 -4.06 12.61
C ASP A 338 27.68 -4.44 11.12
N PRO A 339 28.85 -4.91 10.67
CA PRO A 339 29.04 -5.37 9.30
C PRO A 339 28.08 -6.52 8.96
N ALA A 340 27.44 -6.45 7.79
CA ALA A 340 26.41 -7.42 7.40
C ALA A 340 26.60 -7.90 5.96
N VAL A 341 26.22 -9.16 5.70
CA VAL A 341 26.17 -9.68 4.32
C VAL A 341 24.92 -9.15 3.65
N LEU A 342 25.10 -8.31 2.63
CA LEU A 342 23.99 -7.70 1.90
C LEU A 342 23.42 -8.71 0.90
N THR A 343 22.11 -8.96 0.97
CA THR A 343 21.36 -9.79 0.02
C THR A 343 20.70 -8.96 -1.08
N GLY A 344 20.51 -7.66 -0.85
CA GLY A 344 19.90 -6.75 -1.82
C GLY A 344 20.10 -5.28 -1.45
N ILE A 345 20.10 -4.42 -2.48
CA ILE A 345 20.20 -2.97 -2.37
C ILE A 345 19.23 -2.34 -3.36
N ILE A 346 18.43 -1.39 -2.89
CA ILE A 346 17.57 -0.53 -3.70
C ILE A 346 17.87 0.92 -3.35
N VAL A 347 18.19 1.74 -4.35
CA VAL A 347 18.33 3.19 -4.19
C VAL A 347 17.43 3.90 -5.16
N GLU A 348 16.59 4.79 -4.65
CA GLU A 348 15.69 5.65 -5.43
C GLU A 348 16.10 7.10 -5.28
N THR A 349 16.23 7.82 -6.40
CA THR A 349 16.53 9.25 -6.42
C THR A 349 15.47 10.05 -7.17
N GLY A 350 15.33 11.32 -6.79
CA GLY A 350 14.36 12.24 -7.36
C GLY A 350 12.93 12.07 -6.85
N ILE A 351 12.08 13.04 -7.20
CA ILE A 351 10.63 12.99 -7.03
C ILE A 351 10.00 13.23 -8.40
N GLY A 352 9.42 12.18 -9.00
CA GLY A 352 9.08 12.20 -10.42
C GLY A 352 10.35 12.39 -11.25
N GLU A 353 10.34 13.34 -12.19
CA GLU A 353 11.49 13.69 -13.04
C GLU A 353 12.43 14.74 -12.41
N LYS A 354 12.08 15.30 -11.23
CA LYS A 354 12.85 16.38 -10.60
C LYS A 354 13.96 15.84 -9.70
N ASP A 355 15.08 16.54 -9.69
CA ASP A 355 16.25 16.31 -8.82
C ASP A 355 16.75 14.85 -8.80
N ARG A 356 16.57 14.17 -9.93
CA ARG A 356 16.97 12.79 -10.13
C ARG A 356 18.48 12.70 -10.36
N LEU A 357 19.11 11.62 -9.86
CA LEU A 357 20.50 11.34 -10.17
C LEU A 357 20.66 10.92 -11.64
N GLN A 358 21.48 11.66 -12.38
CA GLN A 358 21.74 11.39 -13.80
C GLN A 358 22.83 10.33 -14.00
N SER A 359 23.89 10.38 -13.19
CA SER A 359 25.04 9.48 -13.34
C SER A 359 25.68 9.21 -11.97
N GLY A 360 25.65 7.95 -11.56
CA GLY A 360 26.32 7.49 -10.36
C GLY A 360 26.47 5.97 -10.35
N GLN A 361 27.16 5.50 -9.33
CA GLN A 361 27.36 4.10 -9.03
C GLN A 361 27.13 3.81 -7.55
N VAL A 362 26.83 2.55 -7.26
CA VAL A 362 26.76 2.03 -5.90
C VAL A 362 27.97 1.14 -5.68
N GLU A 363 28.58 1.28 -4.51
CA GLU A 363 29.75 0.55 -4.07
C GLU A 363 29.54 -0.01 -2.67
N ILE A 364 30.11 -1.17 -2.40
CA ILE A 364 30.20 -1.74 -1.05
C ILE A 364 31.64 -1.64 -0.57
N GLY A 365 31.84 -1.46 0.73
CA GLY A 365 33.17 -1.26 1.30
C GLY A 365 33.44 -2.05 2.57
N HIS A 366 34.73 -2.23 2.82
CA HIS A 366 35.29 -2.99 3.95
C HIS A 366 36.33 -2.14 4.70
N ASP A 367 36.63 -2.57 5.93
CA ASP A 367 37.62 -1.92 6.82
C ASP A 367 37.29 -0.46 7.13
N VAL A 368 36.45 -0.25 8.15
CA VAL A 368 36.04 1.09 8.58
C VAL A 368 37.24 1.88 9.10
N VAL A 369 37.40 3.09 8.58
CA VAL A 369 38.40 4.08 8.96
C VAL A 369 37.72 5.40 9.30
N THR A 370 38.36 6.22 10.13
CA THR A 370 37.90 7.58 10.42
C THR A 370 38.77 8.58 9.67
N SER A 371 38.15 9.45 8.88
CA SER A 371 38.80 10.51 8.09
C SER A 371 38.08 11.82 8.36
N HIS A 372 38.79 12.85 8.81
CA HIS A 372 38.22 14.19 9.04
C HIS A 372 36.95 14.20 9.92
N ASN A 373 36.93 13.37 10.98
CA ASN A 373 35.78 13.13 11.87
C ASN A 373 34.56 12.43 11.25
N GLU A 374 34.66 11.94 10.01
CA GLU A 374 33.65 11.09 9.37
C GLU A 374 34.15 9.65 9.27
N LYS A 375 33.25 8.67 9.42
CA LYS A 375 33.60 7.27 9.18
C LYS A 375 33.40 6.94 7.70
N THR A 376 34.29 6.13 7.15
CA THR A 376 34.19 5.58 5.79
C THR A 376 34.92 4.25 5.72
N CYS A 377 34.92 3.58 4.58
CA CYS A 377 35.68 2.34 4.36
C CYS A 377 36.97 2.63 3.61
N LYS A 378 38.01 1.83 3.87
CA LYS A 378 39.31 1.97 3.20
C LYS A 378 39.24 1.54 1.75
N GLU A 379 38.50 0.46 1.50
CA GLU A 379 38.37 -0.15 0.18
C GLU A 379 36.89 -0.18 -0.23
N PHE A 380 36.64 0.10 -1.50
CA PHE A 380 35.32 0.08 -2.10
C PHE A 380 35.33 -0.73 -3.40
N GLN A 381 34.31 -1.54 -3.57
CA GLN A 381 34.05 -2.32 -4.77
C GLN A 381 32.73 -1.88 -5.40
N SER A 382 32.76 -1.50 -6.67
CA SER A 382 31.55 -1.15 -7.41
C SER A 382 30.66 -2.37 -7.65
N VAL A 383 29.37 -2.22 -7.34
CA VAL A 383 28.35 -3.26 -7.53
C VAL A 383 27.45 -2.98 -8.73
N GLY A 384 27.37 -1.72 -9.18
CA GLY A 384 26.76 -1.34 -10.45
C GLY A 384 26.41 0.14 -10.54
N THR A 385 25.74 0.52 -11.62
CA THR A 385 25.43 1.93 -11.96
C THR A 385 23.94 2.23 -11.90
N PHE A 386 23.61 3.49 -11.63
CA PHE A 386 22.23 3.97 -11.66
C PHE A 386 21.69 3.97 -13.09
N LYS A 387 20.41 3.62 -13.23
CA LYS A 387 19.64 3.74 -14.47
C LYS A 387 18.38 4.54 -14.18
N ASN A 388 18.21 5.67 -14.87
CA ASN A 388 17.07 6.57 -14.68
C ASN A 388 16.83 6.91 -13.20
N GLY A 389 17.91 7.24 -12.47
CA GLY A 389 17.82 7.61 -11.06
C GLY A 389 17.51 6.48 -10.08
N MET A 390 17.50 5.23 -10.54
CA MET A 390 17.28 4.07 -9.69
C MET A 390 18.46 3.11 -9.78
N PHE A 391 18.82 2.52 -8.65
CA PHE A 391 19.71 1.37 -8.56
C PHE A 391 18.96 0.24 -7.86
N GLU A 392 19.04 -0.97 -8.40
CA GLU A 392 18.36 -2.13 -7.84
C GLU A 392 19.22 -3.37 -8.11
N MET A 393 19.61 -4.06 -7.05
CA MET A 393 20.34 -5.32 -7.13
C MET A 393 19.81 -6.28 -6.07
N HIS A 394 19.49 -7.51 -6.51
CA HIS A 394 18.99 -8.59 -5.67
C HIS A 394 19.95 -9.77 -5.69
N LYS A 395 19.85 -10.65 -4.68
CA LYS A 395 20.66 -11.87 -4.56
C LYS A 395 22.16 -11.56 -4.58
N MET A 396 22.53 -10.47 -3.92
CA MET A 396 23.92 -9.98 -3.85
C MET A 396 24.83 -10.99 -3.16
N ASP A 397 24.32 -11.73 -2.20
CA ASP A 397 24.98 -12.82 -1.46
C ASP A 397 25.59 -13.89 -2.39
N LYS A 398 25.05 -14.08 -3.60
CA LYS A 398 25.60 -15.02 -4.59
C LYS A 398 26.91 -14.56 -5.21
N LYS A 399 27.17 -13.25 -5.24
CA LYS A 399 28.34 -12.63 -5.88
C LYS A 399 29.26 -11.96 -4.86
N TYR A 400 28.70 -11.43 -3.79
CA TYR A 400 29.36 -10.69 -2.73
C TYR A 400 29.02 -11.37 -1.41
N THR A 401 29.82 -12.37 -1.02
CA THR A 401 29.58 -13.21 0.16
C THR A 401 30.15 -12.61 1.46
N SER A 402 31.06 -11.63 1.36
CA SER A 402 31.68 -11.01 2.52
C SER A 402 30.76 -9.97 3.16
N ALA A 403 30.78 -9.92 4.50
CA ALA A 403 30.08 -8.87 5.24
C ALA A 403 30.65 -7.51 4.86
N SER A 404 29.78 -6.59 4.45
CA SER A 404 30.14 -5.23 4.08
C SER A 404 29.99 -4.31 5.29
N SER A 405 30.93 -3.39 5.48
CA SER A 405 30.87 -2.39 6.55
C SER A 405 30.31 -1.05 6.05
N CYS A 406 30.47 -0.76 4.75
CA CYS A 406 29.95 0.47 4.16
C CYS A 406 29.18 0.23 2.87
N LEU A 407 28.25 1.13 2.59
CA LEU A 407 27.60 1.31 1.29
C LEU A 407 27.82 2.74 0.83
N ARG A 408 28.29 2.95 -0.40
CA ARG A 408 28.54 4.28 -0.95
C ARG A 408 27.82 4.49 -2.26
N ILE A 409 27.11 5.60 -2.35
CA ILE A 409 26.58 6.15 -3.60
C ILE A 409 27.59 7.19 -4.06
N GLN A 410 28.28 6.92 -5.17
CA GLN A 410 29.28 7.82 -5.73
C GLN A 410 28.80 8.39 -7.07
N LEU A 411 28.90 9.71 -7.23
CA LEU A 411 28.50 10.38 -8.44
C LEU A 411 29.61 10.33 -9.49
N THR A 412 29.29 9.74 -10.64
CA THR A 412 30.24 9.52 -11.72
C THR A 412 30.31 10.68 -12.70
N ALA A 413 29.34 11.60 -12.68
CA ALA A 413 29.37 12.87 -13.39
C ALA A 413 28.64 13.96 -12.57
N GLY A 414 29.01 15.22 -12.79
CA GLY A 414 28.29 16.36 -12.20
C GLY A 414 26.97 16.63 -12.91
N GLN A 415 25.99 17.18 -12.20
CA GLN A 415 24.70 17.62 -12.74
C GLN A 415 24.36 19.03 -12.27
N LYS A 416 23.66 19.80 -13.11
CA LYS A 416 23.25 21.17 -12.77
C LYS A 416 22.04 21.22 -11.84
N SER A 417 21.19 20.21 -11.89
CA SER A 417 20.05 20.05 -10.99
C SER A 417 20.50 19.67 -9.59
N TRP A 418 19.67 19.98 -8.60
CA TRP A 418 19.84 19.45 -7.26
C TRP A 418 19.66 17.92 -7.28
N LEU A 419 19.94 17.26 -6.16
CA LEU A 419 19.82 15.82 -6.02
C LEU A 419 18.97 15.48 -4.81
N ILE A 420 17.93 14.68 -5.04
CA ILE A 420 17.17 14.02 -3.97
C ILE A 420 17.60 12.56 -3.95
N ILE A 421 18.13 12.07 -2.83
CA ILE A 421 18.22 10.64 -2.55
C ILE A 421 17.03 10.31 -1.66
N LYS A 422 16.03 9.67 -2.26
CA LYS A 422 14.71 9.48 -1.66
C LYS A 422 14.72 8.31 -0.67
N ASN A 423 15.20 7.15 -1.12
CA ASN A 423 15.24 5.94 -0.31
C ASN A 423 16.50 5.16 -0.62
N ILE A 424 17.17 4.70 0.43
CA ILE A 424 18.18 3.65 0.40
C ILE A 424 17.61 2.50 1.22
N LEU A 425 17.42 1.35 0.61
CA LEU A 425 16.92 0.14 1.27
C LEU A 425 17.94 -0.98 1.05
N VAL A 426 18.31 -1.65 2.12
CA VAL A 426 19.15 -2.84 2.07
C VAL A 426 18.44 -4.01 2.72
N THR A 427 18.74 -5.21 2.22
CA THR A 427 18.37 -6.46 2.88
C THR A 427 19.65 -7.20 3.24
N THR A 428 19.67 -7.85 4.40
CA THR A 428 20.82 -8.59 4.92
C THR A 428 20.48 -10.05 5.18
N LEU A 429 21.49 -10.90 5.38
CA LEU A 429 21.32 -12.27 5.90
C LEU A 429 21.10 -12.29 7.41
#